data_AF-A0A6M1N7P4-F1
#
_entry.id   AF-A0A6M1N7P4-F1
#
_cell.length_a   1.000
_cell.length_b   1.000
_cell.length_c   1.000
_cell.angle_alpha   90.00
_cell.angle_beta   90.00
_cell.angle_gamma   90.00
#
_symmetry.space_group_name_H-M   'P 1'
#
loop_
_entity.id
_entity.type
_entity.pdbx_description
1 polymer ?
#
loop_
_entity_poly.entity_id
_entity_poly.type
_entity_poly.pdbx_seq_one_letter_code
_entity_poly.pdbx_strand_id
1 'polypeptide(L)'
;MKKGFTLFLIIASVAMVKAQNMNIENSRKVATKGYAEREITPDIVYLSISLKEFYMDGNMKKKVFIETLEKQLFDAAMAAGVKKEDFTIQNIYSYNYETKKKNNELLQSRQYRIKVTNLNGLNIMLDKIDPQGIQTTSISGYDHTQKRQIEKELKTAAVKDARYNAEILAAADGQTVGKVLVINDNSNINFNDLVPTPRMYAKAASADNAAGAMTEELNIDIRPLKLTCYVDGVFELK
;
A
#
# COMPACT_ATOMS: atom_id res chain seq x y z
N MET A 1 12.65 -11.26 -72.67
CA MET A 1 12.59 -11.67 -71.24
C MET A 1 13.50 -10.82 -70.34
N LYS A 2 14.77 -10.55 -70.70
CA LYS A 2 15.69 -9.77 -69.85
C LYS A 2 15.24 -8.33 -69.53
N LYS A 3 14.67 -7.60 -70.50
CA LYS A 3 14.22 -6.20 -70.31
C LYS A 3 13.04 -6.03 -69.33
N GLY A 4 12.12 -7.01 -69.29
CA GLY A 4 10.99 -6.99 -68.35
C GLY A 4 11.43 -7.27 -66.91
N PHE A 5 12.42 -8.15 -66.74
CA PHE A 5 13.01 -8.43 -65.43
C PHE A 5 13.74 -7.22 -64.84
N THR A 6 14.46 -6.46 -65.67
CA THR A 6 15.13 -5.22 -65.25
C THR A 6 14.13 -4.15 -64.82
N LEU A 7 13.02 -4.00 -65.54
CA LEU A 7 11.97 -3.04 -65.17
C LEU A 7 11.26 -3.42 -63.86
N PHE A 8 11.02 -4.71 -63.64
CA PHE A 8 10.43 -5.21 -62.41
C PHE A 8 11.36 -4.98 -61.19
N LEU A 9 12.67 -5.17 -61.38
CA LEU A 9 13.68 -4.88 -60.35
C LEU A 9 13.77 -3.40 -59.98
N ILE A 10 13.61 -2.50 -60.94
CA ILE A 10 13.60 -1.05 -60.70
C ILE A 10 12.32 -0.61 -59.99
N ILE A 11 11.17 -1.19 -60.32
CA ILE A 11 9.90 -0.88 -59.65
C ILE A 11 9.91 -1.41 -58.20
N ALA A 12 10.47 -2.61 -57.98
CA ALA A 12 10.60 -3.21 -56.66
C ALA A 12 11.55 -2.42 -55.75
N SER A 13 12.64 -1.85 -56.29
CA SER A 13 13.58 -1.04 -55.49
C SER A 13 12.99 0.31 -55.08
N VAL A 14 12.19 0.96 -55.94
CA VAL A 14 11.47 2.21 -55.60
C VAL A 14 10.38 1.97 -54.53
N ALA A 15 9.74 0.80 -54.53
CA ALA A 15 8.77 0.43 -53.50
C ALA A 15 9.43 0.20 -52.12
N MET A 16 10.64 -0.35 -52.07
CA MET A 16 11.38 -0.53 -50.80
C MET A 16 11.84 0.79 -50.18
N VAL A 17 12.19 1.81 -50.97
CA VAL A 17 12.59 3.14 -50.46
C VAL A 17 11.43 3.83 -49.73
N LYS A 18 10.18 3.60 -50.14
CA LYS A 18 9.00 4.15 -49.45
C LYS A 18 8.63 3.41 -48.16
N ALA A 19 9.11 2.19 -47.95
CA ALA A 19 8.84 1.40 -46.75
C ALA A 19 9.79 1.71 -45.57
N GLN A 20 10.90 2.41 -45.81
CA GLN A 20 11.88 2.76 -44.77
C GLN A 20 11.61 4.10 -44.06
N ASN A 21 10.58 4.84 -44.48
CA ASN A 21 10.10 5.96 -43.69
C ASN A 21 9.26 5.43 -42.52
N MET A 22 9.94 5.00 -41.46
CA MET A 22 9.38 5.16 -40.13
C MET A 22 9.15 6.65 -39.95
N ASN A 23 7.94 7.12 -40.32
CA ASN A 23 7.42 8.42 -39.92
C ASN A 23 7.35 8.42 -38.39
N ILE A 24 8.48 8.66 -37.74
CA ILE A 24 8.48 9.48 -36.53
C ILE A 24 7.97 10.81 -37.07
N GLU A 25 6.65 10.99 -37.00
CA GLU A 25 5.97 12.25 -37.29
C GLU A 25 6.84 13.35 -36.70
N ASN A 26 7.45 14.18 -37.57
CA ASN A 26 8.41 15.22 -37.24
C ASN A 26 7.73 16.40 -36.51
N SER A 27 6.73 16.08 -35.68
CA SER A 27 5.99 16.99 -34.85
C SER A 27 6.85 17.33 -33.65
N ARG A 28 7.02 18.64 -33.43
CA ARG A 28 7.60 19.13 -32.18
C ARG A 28 6.74 18.62 -31.03
N LYS A 29 7.39 18.20 -29.96
CA LYS A 29 6.72 17.63 -28.80
C LYS A 29 7.42 18.05 -27.52
N VAL A 30 6.66 18.08 -26.43
CA VAL A 30 7.14 18.33 -25.09
C VAL A 30 6.80 17.13 -24.21
N ALA A 31 7.77 16.67 -23.42
CA ALA A 31 7.58 15.62 -22.45
C ALA A 31 7.66 16.24 -21.05
N THR A 32 6.65 15.99 -20.23
CA THR A 32 6.54 16.53 -18.87
C THR A 32 6.07 15.46 -17.91
N LYS A 33 6.29 15.72 -16.63
CA LYS A 33 5.76 14.92 -15.54
C LYS A 33 4.66 15.72 -14.85
N GLY A 34 3.60 15.03 -14.48
CA GLY A 34 2.54 15.54 -13.65
C GLY A 34 2.58 14.91 -12.27
N TYR A 35 2.21 15.70 -11.27
CA TYR A 35 2.18 15.32 -9.88
C TYR A 35 0.84 15.65 -9.25
N ALA A 36 0.36 14.77 -8.40
CA ALA A 36 -0.75 15.06 -7.50
C ALA A 36 -0.52 14.39 -6.15
N GLU A 37 -0.97 15.06 -5.09
CA GLU A 37 -0.94 14.54 -3.74
C GLU A 37 -2.25 14.81 -3.00
N ARG A 38 -2.54 13.98 -2.01
CA ARG A 38 -3.68 14.17 -1.13
C ARG A 38 -3.41 13.54 0.24
N GLU A 39 -3.72 14.28 1.29
CA GLU A 39 -3.82 13.72 2.64
C GLU A 39 -5.20 13.10 2.86
N ILE A 40 -5.22 11.86 3.33
CA ILE A 40 -6.44 11.12 3.66
C ILE A 40 -6.29 10.47 5.03
N THR A 41 -7.36 10.42 5.81
CA THR A 41 -7.38 9.61 7.04
C THR A 41 -7.93 8.24 6.69
N PRO A 42 -7.21 7.13 6.93
CA PRO A 42 -7.74 5.79 6.72
C PRO A 42 -9.01 5.54 7.54
N ASP A 43 -9.98 4.89 6.94
CA ASP A 43 -11.20 4.42 7.63
C ASP A 43 -11.19 2.89 7.85
N ILE A 44 -10.10 2.23 7.42
CA ILE A 44 -9.84 0.81 7.58
C ILE A 44 -8.42 0.63 8.10
N VAL A 45 -8.29 -0.21 9.13
CA VAL A 45 -7.00 -0.69 9.65
C VAL A 45 -6.97 -2.21 9.54
N TYR A 46 -5.84 -2.75 9.10
CA TYR A 46 -5.57 -4.17 9.18
C TYR A 46 -4.70 -4.44 10.40
N LEU A 47 -5.22 -5.19 11.35
CA LEU A 47 -4.47 -5.72 12.49
C LEU A 47 -3.81 -7.03 12.10
N SER A 48 -2.61 -7.26 12.61
CA SER A 48 -1.93 -8.54 12.58
C SER A 48 -1.76 -9.05 14.00
N ILE A 49 -2.38 -10.19 14.29
CA ILE A 49 -2.32 -10.83 15.60
C ILE A 49 -1.71 -12.21 15.43
N SER A 50 -0.59 -12.44 16.09
CA SER A 50 0.09 -13.73 16.11
C SER A 50 -0.20 -14.45 17.41
N LEU A 51 -0.71 -15.67 17.31
CA LEU A 51 -1.01 -16.56 18.42
C LEU A 51 -0.03 -17.72 18.45
N LYS A 52 0.40 -18.17 19.63
CA LYS A 52 1.32 -19.30 19.81
C LYS A 52 0.83 -20.27 20.88
N GLU A 53 1.08 -21.55 20.68
CA GLU A 53 0.89 -22.54 21.74
C GLU A 53 1.85 -22.29 22.91
N PHE A 54 1.42 -22.65 24.11
CA PHE A 54 2.26 -22.58 25.30
C PHE A 54 1.84 -23.63 26.32
N TYR A 55 2.74 -23.94 27.25
CA TYR A 55 2.40 -24.74 28.43
C TYR A 55 2.09 -23.82 29.59
N MET A 56 1.06 -24.13 30.35
CA MET A 56 0.73 -23.38 31.55
C MET A 56 1.88 -23.46 32.56
N ASP A 57 2.21 -22.32 33.18
CA ASP A 57 3.36 -22.16 34.05
C ASP A 57 3.54 -23.31 35.05
N GLY A 58 4.75 -23.89 35.06
CA GLY A 58 5.15 -24.97 35.96
C GLY A 58 4.61 -26.37 35.59
N ASN A 59 3.72 -26.50 34.60
CA ASN A 59 3.13 -27.77 34.20
C ASN A 59 3.31 -28.07 32.71
N MET A 60 4.45 -28.68 32.36
CA MET A 60 4.74 -29.19 31.00
C MET A 60 3.77 -30.29 30.50
N LYS A 61 2.73 -30.65 31.26
CA LYS A 61 1.68 -31.58 30.82
C LYS A 61 0.42 -30.88 30.32
N LYS A 62 0.24 -29.58 30.61
CA LYS A 62 -0.96 -28.82 30.22
C LYS A 62 -0.59 -27.81 29.14
N LYS A 63 -0.78 -28.22 27.89
CA LYS A 63 -0.62 -27.36 26.71
C LYS A 63 -1.94 -26.65 26.40
N VAL A 64 -1.85 -25.36 26.12
CA VAL A 64 -2.93 -24.60 25.48
C VAL A 64 -2.71 -24.66 23.97
N PHE A 65 -3.67 -25.30 23.29
CA PHE A 65 -3.60 -25.54 21.85
C PHE A 65 -4.00 -24.30 21.06
N ILE A 66 -3.45 -24.20 19.84
CA ILE A 66 -3.69 -23.05 18.97
C ILE A 66 -5.18 -22.88 18.63
N GLU A 67 -5.93 -23.98 18.51
CA GLU A 67 -7.38 -23.96 18.23
C GLU A 67 -8.18 -23.29 19.35
N THR A 68 -7.71 -23.39 20.60
CA THR A 68 -8.36 -22.72 21.74
C THR A 68 -8.18 -21.21 21.64
N LEU A 69 -6.96 -20.76 21.34
CA LEU A 69 -6.63 -19.35 21.17
C LEU A 69 -7.29 -18.76 19.91
N GLU A 70 -7.33 -19.53 18.81
CA GLU A 70 -8.01 -19.15 17.58
C GLU A 70 -9.49 -18.90 17.83
N LYS A 71 -10.16 -19.80 18.57
CA LYS A 71 -11.57 -19.63 18.92
C LYS A 71 -11.79 -18.39 19.80
N GLN A 72 -10.95 -18.16 20.80
CA GLN A 72 -11.01 -16.95 21.64
C GLN A 72 -10.90 -15.68 20.81
N LEU A 73 -9.89 -15.61 19.93
CA LEU A 73 -9.66 -14.46 19.06
C LEU A 73 -10.82 -14.25 18.08
N PHE A 74 -11.31 -15.33 17.46
CA PHE A 74 -12.45 -15.27 16.55
C PHE A 74 -13.72 -14.75 17.25
N ASP A 75 -14.10 -15.34 18.39
CA ASP A 75 -15.29 -14.94 19.14
C ASP A 75 -15.18 -13.49 19.64
N ALA A 76 -13.99 -13.09 20.10
CA ALA A 76 -13.71 -11.71 20.52
C ALA A 76 -13.85 -10.71 19.37
N ALA A 77 -13.32 -11.04 18.18
CA ALA A 77 -13.43 -10.21 16.99
C ALA A 77 -14.88 -10.08 16.52
N MET A 78 -15.64 -11.18 16.46
CA MET A 78 -17.06 -11.15 16.10
C MET A 78 -17.86 -10.29 17.08
N ALA A 79 -17.60 -10.41 18.39
CA ALA A 79 -18.23 -9.59 19.42
C ALA A 79 -17.86 -8.11 19.32
N ALA A 80 -16.69 -7.78 18.76
CA ALA A 80 -16.27 -6.42 18.45
C ALA A 80 -16.84 -5.88 17.11
N GLY A 81 -17.69 -6.66 16.43
CA GLY A 81 -18.34 -6.25 15.18
C GLY A 81 -17.52 -6.50 13.92
N VAL A 82 -16.42 -7.24 14.02
CA VAL A 82 -15.66 -7.70 12.84
C VAL A 82 -16.52 -8.70 12.06
N LYS A 83 -16.55 -8.57 10.74
CA LYS A 83 -17.25 -9.52 9.88
C LYS A 83 -16.41 -10.77 9.66
N LYS A 84 -17.06 -11.91 9.42
CA LYS A 84 -16.35 -13.18 9.23
C LYS A 84 -15.37 -13.13 8.05
N GLU A 85 -15.77 -12.50 6.94
CA GLU A 85 -14.94 -12.28 5.75
C GLU A 85 -13.74 -11.35 5.98
N ASP A 86 -13.81 -10.54 7.04
CA ASP A 86 -12.77 -9.59 7.45
C ASP A 86 -11.77 -10.20 8.45
N PHE A 87 -11.96 -11.49 8.80
CA PHE A 87 -11.06 -12.29 9.64
C PHE A 87 -10.36 -13.35 8.80
N THR A 88 -9.05 -13.20 8.57
CA THR A 88 -8.30 -14.07 7.65
C THR A 88 -7.00 -14.58 8.27
N ILE A 89 -6.52 -15.74 7.82
CA ILE A 89 -5.19 -16.23 8.18
C ILE A 89 -4.16 -15.52 7.29
N GLN A 90 -3.17 -14.90 7.91
CA GLN A 90 -2.04 -14.27 7.25
C GLN A 90 -0.86 -15.22 7.11
N ASN A 91 -0.60 -16.06 8.12
CA ASN A 91 0.52 -17.00 8.10
C ASN A 91 0.31 -18.16 9.07
N ILE A 92 0.99 -19.28 8.84
CA ILE A 92 1.05 -20.45 9.74
C ILE A 92 2.51 -20.86 9.87
N TYR A 93 2.99 -20.99 11.10
CA TYR A 93 4.36 -21.41 11.39
C TYR A 93 4.41 -22.38 12.57
N SER A 94 5.54 -23.06 12.71
CA SER A 94 5.81 -23.98 13.80
C SER A 94 7.22 -23.75 14.32
N TYR A 95 7.43 -23.91 15.62
CA TYR A 95 8.73 -23.72 16.25
C TYR A 95 9.02 -24.82 17.27
N ASN A 96 10.30 -25.14 17.43
CA ASN A 96 10.73 -26.09 18.46
C ASN A 96 10.67 -25.44 19.83
N TYR A 97 10.08 -26.13 20.80
CA TYR A 97 10.14 -25.73 22.19
C TYR A 97 11.31 -26.43 22.87
N GLU A 98 12.42 -25.71 23.04
CA GLU A 98 13.60 -26.23 23.72
C GLU A 98 13.33 -26.33 25.23
N THR A 99 13.26 -27.56 25.74
CA THR A 99 13.22 -27.81 27.18
C THR A 99 14.53 -28.44 27.64
N LYS A 100 14.84 -28.34 28.94
CA LYS A 100 16.00 -29.02 29.54
C LYS A 100 15.92 -30.56 29.43
N LYS A 101 14.76 -31.12 29.07
CA LYS A 101 14.57 -32.55 28.79
C LYS A 101 14.59 -32.77 27.27
N LYS A 102 15.12 -33.93 26.84
CA LYS A 102 15.30 -34.36 25.43
C LYS A 102 14.03 -34.53 24.60
N ASN A 103 12.92 -33.88 24.95
CA ASN A 103 11.66 -33.95 24.23
C ASN A 103 11.42 -32.61 23.52
N ASN A 104 11.92 -32.53 22.28
CA ASN A 104 11.65 -31.38 21.40
C ASN A 104 10.24 -31.57 20.84
N GLU A 105 9.23 -31.00 21.51
CA GLU A 105 7.90 -30.88 20.94
C GLU A 105 7.86 -29.69 19.97
N LEU A 106 7.19 -29.90 18.83
CA LEU A 106 6.94 -28.85 17.85
C LEU A 106 5.65 -28.12 18.24
N LEU A 107 5.77 -26.83 18.57
CA LEU A 107 4.63 -25.98 18.91
C LEU A 107 4.13 -25.23 17.69
N GLN A 108 2.82 -25.03 17.64
CA GLN A 108 2.16 -24.30 16.55
C GLN A 108 2.01 -22.82 16.84
N SER A 109 1.96 -22.04 15.76
CA SER A 109 1.64 -20.64 15.81
C SER A 109 0.99 -20.17 14.51
N ARG A 110 0.03 -19.25 14.63
CA ARG A 110 -0.77 -18.76 13.52
C ARG A 110 -0.87 -17.24 13.61
N GLN A 111 -0.78 -16.58 12.46
CA GLN A 111 -0.92 -15.14 12.33
C GLN A 111 -2.22 -14.85 11.59
N TYR A 112 -3.04 -13.96 12.13
CA TYR A 112 -4.30 -13.55 11.55
C TYR A 112 -4.22 -12.10 11.12
N ARG A 113 -4.86 -11.80 9.99
CA ARG A 113 -5.12 -10.44 9.52
C ARG A 113 -6.60 -10.14 9.73
N ILE A 114 -6.87 -9.11 10.53
CA ILE A 114 -8.21 -8.70 10.91
C ILE A 114 -8.45 -7.28 10.42
N LYS A 115 -9.49 -7.08 9.62
CA LYS A 115 -9.88 -5.74 9.16
C LYS A 115 -10.86 -5.12 10.15
N VAL A 116 -10.52 -3.92 10.62
CA VAL A 116 -11.31 -3.14 11.58
C VAL A 116 -11.51 -1.71 11.06
N THR A 117 -12.58 -1.04 11.49
CA THR A 117 -12.90 0.35 11.09
C THR A 117 -12.44 1.39 12.12
N ASN A 118 -12.13 0.97 13.34
CA ASN A 118 -11.46 1.78 14.35
C ASN A 118 -10.71 0.85 15.33
N LEU A 119 -9.87 1.45 16.16
CA LEU A 119 -9.07 0.75 17.16
C LEU A 119 -9.70 0.79 18.56
N ASN A 120 -10.87 1.41 18.69
CA ASN A 120 -11.58 1.53 19.96
C ASN A 120 -12.11 0.14 20.33
N GLY A 121 -11.75 -0.33 21.53
CA GLY A 121 -12.08 -1.68 21.97
C GLY A 121 -11.08 -2.76 21.55
N LEU A 122 -9.94 -2.41 20.93
CA LEU A 122 -8.83 -3.36 20.71
C LEU A 122 -8.43 -4.04 22.02
N ASN A 123 -8.22 -3.28 23.10
CA ASN A 123 -7.87 -3.83 24.42
C ASN A 123 -8.97 -4.79 24.92
N ILE A 124 -10.24 -4.39 24.83
CA ILE A 124 -11.38 -5.23 25.23
C ILE A 124 -11.44 -6.54 24.43
N MET A 125 -11.09 -6.49 23.14
CA MET A 125 -11.00 -7.68 22.29
C MET A 125 -9.84 -8.59 22.73
N LEU A 126 -8.65 -8.01 22.98
CA LEU A 126 -7.46 -8.77 23.39
C LEU A 126 -7.59 -9.37 24.80
N ASP A 127 -8.28 -8.70 25.72
CA ASP A 127 -8.53 -9.17 27.10
C ASP A 127 -9.35 -10.47 27.16
N LYS A 128 -10.03 -10.83 26.06
CA LYS A 128 -10.80 -12.09 25.93
C LYS A 128 -9.95 -13.28 25.49
N ILE A 129 -8.67 -13.05 25.19
CA ILE A 129 -7.72 -14.05 24.72
C ILE A 129 -6.73 -14.32 25.84
N ASP A 130 -6.27 -15.57 25.99
CA ASP A 130 -5.21 -15.86 26.95
C ASP A 130 -3.94 -15.05 26.59
N PRO A 131 -3.46 -14.16 27.49
CA PRO A 131 -2.35 -13.27 27.17
C PRO A 131 -1.03 -14.02 26.93
N GLN A 132 -0.84 -15.22 27.50
CA GLN A 132 0.35 -16.03 27.21
C GLN A 132 0.35 -16.57 25.77
N GLY A 133 -0.84 -16.71 25.19
CA GLY A 133 -1.05 -17.14 23.81
C GLY A 133 -0.84 -16.04 22.77
N ILE A 134 -0.90 -14.76 23.15
CA ILE A 134 -0.63 -13.64 22.24
C ILE A 134 0.88 -13.44 22.11
N GLN A 135 1.42 -13.67 20.91
CA GLN A 135 2.83 -13.43 20.62
C GLN A 135 3.10 -11.98 20.21
N THR A 136 2.30 -11.45 19.29
CA THR A 136 2.43 -10.07 18.81
C THR A 136 1.08 -9.54 18.35
N THR A 137 0.84 -8.24 18.58
CA THR A 137 -0.24 -7.49 17.93
C THR A 137 0.37 -6.25 17.29
N SER A 138 0.09 -6.02 16.01
CA SER A 138 0.57 -4.86 15.28
C SER A 138 -0.43 -4.42 14.20
N ILE A 139 -0.23 -3.22 13.66
CA ILE A 139 -0.92 -2.79 12.45
C ILE A 139 -0.13 -3.30 11.25
N SER A 140 -0.76 -4.08 10.38
CA SER A 140 -0.17 -4.60 9.13
C SER A 140 -0.50 -3.78 7.90
N GLY A 141 -1.42 -2.81 8.00
CA GLY A 141 -1.71 -1.90 6.91
C GLY A 141 -2.93 -1.03 7.15
N TYR A 142 -3.16 -0.12 6.21
CA TYR A 142 -4.31 0.77 6.19
C TYR A 142 -5.04 0.66 4.85
N ASP A 143 -6.31 1.05 4.82
CA ASP A 143 -7.09 1.17 3.59
C ASP A 143 -8.09 2.32 3.70
N HIS A 144 -8.79 2.56 2.61
CA HIS A 144 -9.91 3.49 2.59
C HIS A 144 -11.11 2.89 1.82
N THR A 145 -12.33 2.99 2.36
CA THR A 145 -13.54 2.50 1.69
C THR A 145 -13.72 3.10 0.29
N GLN A 146 -13.31 4.35 0.13
CA GLN A 146 -13.34 5.10 -1.14
C GLN A 146 -12.03 5.04 -1.96
N LYS A 147 -11.13 4.08 -1.73
CA LYS A 147 -9.79 4.03 -2.38
C LYS A 147 -9.81 4.23 -3.90
N ARG A 148 -10.74 3.57 -4.60
CA ARG A 148 -10.87 3.68 -6.07
C ARG A 148 -11.22 5.10 -6.51
N GLN A 149 -12.05 5.79 -5.74
CA GLN A 149 -12.43 7.17 -6.05
C GLN A 149 -11.25 8.12 -5.79
N ILE A 150 -10.53 7.92 -4.69
CA ILE A 150 -9.32 8.69 -4.35
C ILE A 150 -8.24 8.50 -5.44
N GLU A 151 -7.99 7.26 -5.86
CA GLU A 151 -7.05 6.95 -6.94
C GLU A 151 -7.44 7.64 -8.26
N LYS A 152 -8.72 7.57 -8.62
CA LYS A 152 -9.25 8.24 -9.82
C LYS A 152 -9.00 9.76 -9.77
N GLU A 153 -9.26 10.39 -8.63
CA GLU A 153 -9.07 11.83 -8.45
C GLU A 153 -7.59 12.22 -8.53
N LEU A 154 -6.70 11.48 -7.86
CA LEU A 154 -5.26 11.70 -7.92
C LEU A 154 -4.70 11.55 -9.34
N LYS A 155 -5.07 10.48 -10.05
CA LYS A 155 -4.64 10.27 -11.44
C LYS A 155 -5.14 11.37 -12.36
N THR A 156 -6.40 11.78 -12.20
CA THR A 156 -6.98 12.88 -12.97
C THR A 156 -6.22 14.19 -12.72
N ALA A 157 -5.90 14.48 -11.47
CA ALA A 157 -5.12 15.66 -11.10
C ALA A 157 -3.70 15.60 -11.68
N ALA A 158 -3.00 14.47 -11.58
CA ALA A 158 -1.65 14.31 -12.12
C ALA A 158 -1.61 14.46 -13.65
N VAL A 159 -2.59 13.92 -14.38
CA VAL A 159 -2.68 14.13 -15.85
C VAL A 159 -2.89 15.62 -16.20
N LYS A 160 -3.73 16.32 -15.43
CA LYS A 160 -3.95 17.76 -15.62
C LYS A 160 -2.68 18.57 -15.33
N ASP A 161 -1.97 18.21 -14.27
CA ASP A 161 -0.69 18.83 -13.90
C ASP A 161 0.38 18.61 -14.97
N ALA A 162 0.50 17.40 -15.54
CA ALA A 162 1.41 17.14 -16.65
C ALA A 162 1.12 18.07 -17.85
N ARG A 163 -0.16 18.22 -18.22
CA ARG A 163 -0.55 19.14 -19.30
C ARG A 163 -0.21 20.59 -18.94
N TYR A 164 -0.49 21.03 -17.72
CA TYR A 164 -0.18 22.38 -17.27
C TYR A 164 1.33 22.67 -17.34
N ASN A 165 2.17 21.71 -16.93
CA ASN A 165 3.62 21.81 -17.07
C ASN A 165 4.06 21.90 -18.54
N ALA A 166 3.41 21.14 -19.44
CA ALA A 166 3.66 21.24 -20.87
C ALA A 166 3.28 22.63 -21.43
N GLU A 167 2.19 23.22 -20.95
CA GLU A 167 1.73 24.55 -21.35
C GLU A 167 2.71 25.65 -20.94
N ILE A 168 3.27 25.56 -19.73
CA ILE A 168 4.34 26.47 -19.27
C ILE A 168 5.56 26.39 -20.20
N LEU A 169 6.02 25.18 -20.52
CA LEU A 169 7.20 24.98 -21.35
C LEU A 169 6.97 25.40 -22.81
N ALA A 170 5.79 25.11 -23.36
CA ALA A 170 5.41 25.53 -24.71
C ALA A 170 5.39 27.06 -24.81
N ALA A 171 4.75 27.73 -23.83
CA ALA A 171 4.66 29.18 -23.81
C ALA A 171 6.04 29.85 -23.71
N ALA A 172 6.98 29.26 -22.97
CA ALA A 172 8.35 29.76 -22.87
C ALA A 172 9.13 29.70 -24.20
N ASP A 173 8.77 28.77 -25.10
CA ASP A 173 9.31 28.66 -26.48
C ASP A 173 8.43 29.39 -27.52
N GLY A 174 7.42 30.16 -27.09
CA GLY A 174 6.49 30.86 -27.99
C GLY A 174 5.54 29.94 -28.75
N GLN A 175 5.31 28.72 -28.24
CA GLN A 175 4.45 27.70 -28.82
C GLN A 175 3.21 27.44 -27.94
N THR A 176 2.27 26.64 -28.44
CA THR A 176 1.10 26.17 -27.67
C THR A 176 1.05 24.64 -27.63
N VAL A 177 0.38 24.08 -26.62
CA VAL A 177 0.26 22.62 -26.49
C VAL A 177 -0.91 22.08 -27.32
N GLY A 178 -0.64 21.03 -28.09
CA GLY A 178 -1.60 20.29 -28.90
C GLY A 178 -2.18 19.06 -28.20
N LYS A 179 -2.48 18.04 -29.01
CA LYS A 179 -3.04 16.77 -28.51
C LYS A 179 -2.00 16.03 -27.67
N VAL A 180 -2.49 15.20 -26.74
CA VAL A 180 -1.61 14.27 -26.04
C VAL A 180 -1.21 13.13 -26.99
N LEU A 181 0.06 12.78 -27.00
CA LEU A 181 0.64 11.70 -27.80
C LEU A 181 0.81 10.44 -26.96
N VAL A 182 1.26 10.58 -25.72
CA VAL A 182 1.49 9.48 -24.79
C VAL A 182 1.09 9.92 -23.38
N ILE A 183 0.42 9.03 -22.65
CA ILE A 183 0.25 9.10 -21.20
C ILE A 183 0.80 7.80 -20.65
N ASN A 184 1.79 7.89 -19.76
CA ASN A 184 2.32 6.75 -19.03
C ASN A 184 1.99 6.90 -17.55
N ASP A 185 1.17 5.98 -17.04
CA ASP A 185 0.80 5.91 -15.64
C ASP A 185 1.89 5.13 -14.88
N ASN A 186 2.83 5.86 -14.30
CA ASN A 186 3.86 5.29 -13.43
C ASN A 186 3.47 5.39 -11.94
N SER A 187 2.19 5.62 -11.63
CA SER A 187 1.76 5.84 -10.26
C SER A 187 1.75 4.54 -9.45
N ASN A 188 2.25 4.62 -8.22
CA ASN A 188 2.06 3.60 -7.20
C ASN A 188 1.43 4.28 -5.97
N ILE A 189 0.10 4.35 -5.95
CA ILE A 189 -0.65 4.94 -4.85
C ILE A 189 -0.71 3.91 -3.72
N ASN A 190 0.17 4.06 -2.73
CA ASN A 190 0.30 3.10 -1.64
C ASN A 190 -0.38 3.59 -0.36
N PHE A 191 -1.40 2.87 0.09
CA PHE A 191 -2.11 3.12 1.35
C PHE A 191 -1.38 2.54 2.58
N ASN A 192 -0.27 1.81 2.40
CA ASN A 192 0.52 1.26 3.50
C ASN A 192 1.78 2.08 3.83
N ASP A 193 2.12 3.06 3.00
CA ASP A 193 3.25 3.94 3.27
C ASP A 193 2.84 5.01 4.28
N LEU A 194 2.92 4.65 5.56
CA LEU A 194 3.15 5.65 6.59
C LEU A 194 4.51 6.25 6.31
N VAL A 195 4.57 7.37 5.59
CA VAL A 195 5.79 8.17 5.53
C VAL A 195 6.12 8.50 6.99
N PRO A 196 7.25 8.02 7.54
CA PRO A 196 7.65 8.40 8.87
C PRO A 196 8.00 9.88 8.77
N THR A 197 7.06 10.76 9.10
CA THR A 197 7.44 12.13 9.46
C THR A 197 8.36 11.95 10.65
N PRO A 198 9.65 12.35 10.58
CA PRO A 198 10.50 12.29 11.73
C PRO A 198 9.81 13.13 12.79
N ARG A 199 9.24 12.48 13.81
CA ARG A 199 8.99 13.13 15.08
C ARG A 199 10.39 13.46 15.57
N MET A 200 10.87 14.64 15.19
CA MET A 200 11.90 15.34 15.93
C MET A 200 11.59 15.08 17.40
N TYR A 201 12.59 14.57 18.10
CA TYR A 201 12.64 14.32 19.52
C TYR A 201 12.47 15.64 20.34
N ALA A 202 11.61 16.55 19.90
CA ALA A 202 11.24 17.82 20.54
C ALA A 202 10.29 17.63 21.75
N LYS A 203 10.20 16.41 22.29
CA LYS A 203 9.52 16.12 23.55
C LYS A 203 10.43 15.60 24.66
N ALA A 204 11.75 15.54 24.42
CA ALA A 204 12.72 15.24 25.48
C ALA A 204 13.17 16.50 26.26
N ALA A 205 12.79 17.71 25.82
CA ALA A 205 13.13 18.97 26.49
C ALA A 205 12.02 19.54 27.37
N SER A 206 10.88 18.85 27.53
CA SER A 206 9.73 19.31 28.31
C SER A 206 9.16 18.23 29.23
N ALA A 207 10.01 17.29 29.66
CA ALA A 207 9.68 16.22 30.59
C ALA A 207 9.95 16.58 32.06
N ASP A 208 9.81 17.85 32.44
CA ASP A 208 10.07 18.29 33.82
C ASP A 208 8.90 19.02 34.50
N ASN A 209 7.70 19.06 33.90
CA ASN A 209 6.51 19.58 34.58
C ASN A 209 5.21 19.06 33.97
N ALA A 210 4.66 17.98 34.54
CA ALA A 210 3.21 17.73 34.64
C ALA A 210 2.95 16.38 35.32
N ALA A 211 3.14 16.34 36.64
CA ALA A 211 2.47 15.34 37.48
C ALA A 211 0.99 15.74 37.59
N GLY A 212 0.11 14.92 37.01
CA GLY A 212 -1.34 15.07 37.11
C GLY A 212 -2.00 15.34 35.77
N ALA A 213 -2.38 14.28 35.06
CA ALA A 213 -3.37 14.36 34.01
C ALA A 213 -4.31 13.16 34.13
N MET A 214 -5.55 13.50 34.50
CA MET A 214 -6.82 12.85 34.20
C MET A 214 -6.74 11.66 33.24
N THR A 215 -7.47 10.59 33.53
CA THR A 215 -7.98 9.63 32.55
C THR A 215 -8.92 10.36 31.58
N GLU A 216 -8.37 11.17 30.69
CA GLU A 216 -9.00 11.40 29.40
C GLU A 216 -8.93 10.07 28.67
N GLU A 217 -10.06 9.57 28.18
CA GLU A 217 -10.07 8.50 27.20
C GLU A 217 -9.12 8.93 26.08
N LEU A 218 -7.95 8.29 26.03
CA LEU A 218 -6.97 8.53 24.99
C LEU A 218 -7.63 8.16 23.66
N ASN A 219 -8.17 9.15 22.95
CA ASN A 219 -8.64 8.95 21.59
C ASN A 219 -7.40 8.85 20.70
N ILE A 220 -7.02 7.62 20.37
CA ILE A 220 -5.86 7.32 19.53
C ILE A 220 -6.32 7.43 18.08
N ASP A 221 -6.26 8.64 17.52
CA ASP A 221 -6.60 8.86 16.12
C ASP A 221 -5.54 8.25 15.19
N ILE A 222 -6.02 7.63 14.11
CA ILE A 222 -5.16 7.14 13.01
C ILE A 222 -4.59 8.35 12.28
N ARG A 223 -3.27 8.37 12.08
CA ARG A 223 -2.64 9.49 11.37
C ARG A 223 -3.06 9.52 9.90
N PRO A 224 -3.27 10.72 9.33
CA PRO A 224 -3.45 10.86 7.90
C PRO A 224 -2.25 10.30 7.11
N LEU A 225 -2.55 9.70 5.97
CA LEU A 225 -1.60 9.24 4.98
C LEU A 225 -1.51 10.27 3.85
N LYS A 226 -0.29 10.55 3.40
CA LYS A 226 -0.06 11.33 2.19
C LYS A 226 0.07 10.39 1.00
N LEU A 227 -0.94 10.40 0.13
CA LEU A 227 -0.92 9.66 -1.12
C LEU A 227 -0.36 10.54 -2.22
N THR A 228 0.48 9.95 -3.08
CA THR A 228 1.10 10.65 -4.21
C THR A 228 0.86 9.89 -5.51
N CYS A 229 0.80 10.63 -6.62
CA CYS A 229 0.58 10.10 -7.95
C CYS A 229 1.48 10.84 -8.95
N TYR A 230 2.17 10.08 -9.80
CA TYR A 230 3.03 10.59 -10.87
C TYR A 230 2.57 10.04 -12.21
N VAL A 231 2.50 10.91 -13.22
CA VAL A 231 2.15 10.54 -14.59
C VAL A 231 3.12 11.23 -15.54
N ASP A 232 3.64 10.51 -16.53
CA ASP A 232 4.41 11.13 -17.61
C ASP A 232 3.49 11.41 -18.79
N GLY A 233 3.56 12.63 -19.34
CA GLY A 233 2.78 13.06 -20.48
C GLY A 233 3.67 13.57 -21.61
N VAL A 234 3.43 13.11 -22.83
CA VAL A 234 4.05 13.65 -24.04
C VAL A 234 2.97 14.32 -24.87
N PHE A 235 3.18 15.58 -25.21
CA PHE A 235 2.20 16.40 -25.92
C PHE A 235 2.83 16.97 -27.19
N GLU A 236 2.01 17.10 -28.23
CA GLU A 236 2.35 17.84 -29.43
C GLU A 236 2.55 19.33 -29.11
N LEU A 237 3.47 20.00 -29.80
CA LEU A 237 3.61 21.46 -29.79
C LEU A 237 3.12 22.04 -31.12
N LYS A 238 2.51 23.23 -31.04
CA LYS A 238 1.96 24.00 -32.16
C LYS A 238 2.58 25.39 -32.22
#